data_AF-A0A2G8R9N9-F1
#
_entry.id   AF-A0A2G8R9N9-F1
#
_cell.length_a   1.000
_cell.length_b   1.000
_cell.length_c   1.000
_cell.angle_alpha   90.00
_cell.angle_beta   90.00
_cell.angle_gamma   90.00
#
_symmetry.space_group_name_H-M   'P 1'
#
loop_
_entity.id
_entity.type
_entity.pdbx_description
1 polymer ?
#
loop_
_entity_poly.entity_id
_entity_poly.type
_entity_poly.pdbx_seq_one_letter_code
_entity_poly.pdbx_strand_id
1 'polypeptide(L)'
;MNDHSPSAPLMLQTVLGLASEPEWHDLLHVLDHKGALEYISIPEAGAARKRLRLATDRGRDCAIALPREQALRDGAVLFHDGQLAIVVRIDGAARMRLRPATVSDAMRLGHWCGNLHWKVVFGDGVMDIILDGPSERYLDRLRDLHGLADFEIMGPE
;
A
#
# COMPACT_ATOMS: atom_id res chain seq x y z
N MET A 1 34.00 16.53 -1.62
CA MET A 1 32.89 17.47 -1.38
C MET A 1 32.01 17.40 -2.61
N ASN A 2 31.09 16.42 -2.66
CA ASN A 2 30.21 16.23 -3.81
C ASN A 2 28.83 16.75 -3.43
N ASP A 3 28.55 17.97 -3.88
CA ASP A 3 27.27 18.65 -3.79
C ASP A 3 26.26 17.91 -4.68
N HIS A 4 25.62 16.87 -4.13
CA HIS A 4 24.41 16.29 -4.71
C HIS A 4 23.23 17.09 -4.19
N SER A 5 22.99 18.26 -4.79
CA SER A 5 21.66 18.86 -4.73
C SER A 5 20.65 17.80 -5.17
N PRO A 6 19.65 17.43 -4.34
CA PRO A 6 18.66 16.45 -4.77
C PRO A 6 17.91 17.05 -5.97
N SER A 7 17.95 16.35 -7.11
CA SER A 7 17.13 16.70 -8.27
C SER A 7 15.69 16.89 -7.82
N ALA A 8 15.02 17.94 -8.30
CA ALA A 8 13.62 18.19 -7.96
C ALA A 8 12.77 16.95 -8.31
N PRO A 9 11.76 16.61 -7.48
CA PRO A 9 10.90 15.46 -7.71
C PRO A 9 10.09 15.64 -8.99
N LEU A 10 9.77 14.52 -9.67
CA LEU A 10 8.84 14.53 -10.79
C LEU A 10 7.42 14.87 -10.29
N MET A 11 6.82 15.93 -10.84
CA MET A 11 5.52 16.41 -10.41
C MET A 11 4.39 15.64 -11.12
N LEU A 12 3.53 14.98 -10.33
CA LEU A 12 2.39 14.20 -10.79
C LEU A 12 1.09 14.93 -10.44
N GLN A 13 0.59 15.73 -11.37
CA GLN A 13 -0.45 16.72 -11.12
C GLN A 13 -1.84 16.33 -11.61
N THR A 14 -1.97 15.23 -12.36
CA THR A 14 -3.26 14.77 -12.87
C THR A 14 -3.28 13.25 -12.98
N VAL A 15 -4.48 12.68 -12.90
CA VAL A 15 -4.77 11.33 -13.40
C VAL A 15 -5.05 11.46 -14.89
N LEU A 16 -4.32 10.72 -15.73
CA LEU A 16 -4.46 10.71 -17.18
C LEU A 16 -5.50 9.69 -17.67
N GLY A 17 -5.71 8.63 -16.89
CA GLY A 17 -6.69 7.58 -17.13
C GLY A 17 -6.46 6.38 -16.22
N LEU A 18 -7.07 5.25 -16.53
CA LEU A 18 -6.91 4.00 -15.80
C LEU A 18 -6.25 2.94 -16.67
N ALA A 19 -5.35 2.13 -16.09
CA ALA A 19 -4.68 1.03 -16.77
C ALA A 19 -5.64 -0.04 -17.33
N SER A 20 -6.89 -0.08 -16.84
CA SER A 20 -7.96 -0.95 -17.34
C SER A 20 -8.65 -0.41 -18.60
N GLU A 21 -8.48 0.87 -18.92
CA GLU A 21 -9.05 1.46 -20.13
C GLU A 21 -8.28 0.98 -21.37
N PRO A 22 -8.96 0.64 -22.48
CA PRO A 22 -8.31 0.03 -23.64
C PRO A 22 -7.12 0.83 -24.20
N GLU A 23 -7.24 2.17 -24.24
CA GLU A 23 -6.19 3.07 -24.74
C GLU A 23 -4.91 3.02 -23.88
N TRP A 24 -5.05 2.82 -22.57
CA TRP A 24 -3.94 2.71 -21.64
C TRP A 24 -3.41 1.29 -21.57
N HIS A 25 -4.26 0.27 -21.66
CA HIS A 25 -3.85 -1.12 -21.55
C HIS A 25 -2.75 -1.50 -22.55
N ASP A 26 -3.01 -1.25 -23.84
CA ASP A 26 -2.06 -1.61 -24.91
C ASP A 26 -0.77 -0.79 -24.82
N LEU A 27 -0.89 0.50 -24.51
CA LEU A 27 0.24 1.41 -24.33
C LEU A 27 1.15 0.98 -23.18
N LEU A 28 0.57 0.70 -22.01
CA LEU A 28 1.29 0.28 -20.82
C LEU A 28 1.94 -1.09 -21.04
N HIS A 29 1.29 -2.01 -21.75
CA HIS A 29 1.88 -3.31 -22.09
C HIS A 29 3.15 -3.17 -22.94
N VAL A 30 3.14 -2.26 -23.92
CA VAL A 30 4.34 -1.97 -24.74
C VAL A 30 5.47 -1.35 -23.91
N LEU A 31 5.14 -0.46 -22.97
CA LEU A 31 6.13 0.17 -22.09
C LEU A 31 6.71 -0.82 -21.06
N ASP A 32 5.89 -1.72 -20.52
CA ASP A 32 6.32 -2.76 -19.59
C ASP A 32 7.38 -3.67 -20.21
N HIS A 33 7.15 -4.14 -21.45
CA HIS A 33 8.14 -4.94 -22.21
C HIS A 33 9.47 -4.21 -22.43
N LYS A 34 9.47 -2.88 -22.45
CA LYS A 34 10.67 -2.05 -22.59
C LYS A 34 11.33 -1.70 -21.25
N GLY A 35 10.77 -2.15 -20.13
CA GLY A 35 11.21 -1.76 -18.78
C GLY A 35 10.92 -0.29 -18.45
N ALA A 36 10.02 0.32 -19.21
CA ALA A 36 9.64 1.74 -19.16
C ALA A 36 8.32 1.98 -18.41
N LEU A 37 7.80 0.96 -17.73
CA LEU A 37 6.66 1.08 -16.83
C LEU A 37 7.16 1.06 -15.38
N GLU A 38 6.74 2.05 -14.61
CA GLU A 38 7.06 2.16 -13.19
C GLU A 38 5.81 2.30 -12.35
N TYR A 39 5.92 1.85 -11.11
CA TYR A 39 4.81 1.82 -10.19
C TYR A 39 5.05 2.68 -8.96
N ILE A 40 3.99 3.38 -8.56
CA ILE A 40 3.92 4.06 -7.28
C ILE A 40 3.01 3.24 -6.37
N SER A 41 3.60 2.67 -5.32
CA SER A 41 2.87 1.97 -4.26
C SER A 41 2.26 2.96 -3.27
N ILE A 42 0.94 2.92 -3.13
CA ILE A 42 0.19 3.77 -2.19
C ILE A 42 -0.62 2.84 -1.27
N PRO A 43 -0.43 2.91 0.06
CA PRO A 43 -1.32 2.21 0.99
C PRO A 43 -2.75 2.72 0.84
N GLU A 44 -3.76 1.86 1.02
CA GLU A 44 -5.19 2.25 0.94
C GLU A 44 -5.52 3.48 1.82
N ALA A 45 -4.99 3.53 3.05
CA ALA A 45 -5.12 4.68 3.95
C ALA A 45 -4.53 6.00 3.38
N GLY A 46 -3.61 5.91 2.43
CA GLY A 46 -2.99 7.02 1.71
C GLY A 46 -3.74 7.42 0.44
N ALA A 47 -4.62 6.57 -0.10
CA ALA A 47 -5.29 6.81 -1.38
C ALA A 47 -6.20 8.05 -1.39
N ALA A 48 -6.72 8.46 -0.24
CA ALA A 48 -7.52 9.68 -0.10
C ALA A 48 -6.68 10.97 -0.12
N ARG A 49 -5.36 10.89 0.03
CA ARG A 49 -4.47 12.06 0.12
C ARG A 49 -4.27 12.68 -1.27
N LYS A 50 -4.38 14.00 -1.35
CA LYS A 50 -4.16 14.77 -2.60
C LYS A 50 -2.71 15.15 -2.85
N ARG A 51 -1.88 15.07 -1.79
CA ARG A 51 -0.48 15.45 -1.81
C ARG A 51 0.35 14.37 -1.14
N LEU A 52 1.30 13.80 -1.87
CA LEU A 52 2.18 12.74 -1.41
C LEU A 52 3.56 12.93 -2.05
N ARG A 53 4.63 12.60 -1.33
CA ARG A 53 5.97 12.47 -1.90
C ARG A 53 6.46 11.06 -1.64
N LEU A 54 6.88 10.38 -2.69
CA LEU A 54 7.25 8.97 -2.69
C LEU A 54 8.11 8.64 -3.89
N ALA A 55 8.82 7.53 -3.80
CA ALA A 55 9.58 7.00 -4.93
C ALA A 55 8.75 5.96 -5.70
N THR A 56 9.03 5.82 -6.99
CA THR A 56 8.59 4.65 -7.75
C THR A 56 9.33 3.39 -7.28
N ASP A 57 8.87 2.22 -7.74
CA ASP A 57 9.56 0.94 -7.60
C ASP A 57 10.98 0.92 -8.21
N ARG A 58 11.31 1.91 -9.07
CA ARG A 58 12.67 2.14 -9.60
C ARG A 58 13.42 3.31 -8.97
N GLY A 59 12.93 3.80 -7.83
CA GLY A 59 13.61 4.82 -7.02
C GLY A 59 13.48 6.24 -7.55
N ARG A 60 12.59 6.53 -8.52
CA ARG A 60 12.36 7.89 -9.00
C ARG A 60 11.56 8.69 -7.99
N ASP A 61 12.14 9.76 -7.46
CA ASP A 61 11.45 10.70 -6.55
C ASP A 61 10.31 11.43 -7.27
N CYS A 62 9.10 11.29 -6.72
CA CYS A 62 7.86 11.80 -7.29
C CYS A 62 7.06 12.58 -6.24
N ALA A 63 6.39 13.64 -6.68
CA ALA A 63 5.48 14.42 -5.86
C ALA A 63 4.09 14.48 -6.51
N ILE A 64 3.13 13.78 -5.90
CA ILE A 64 1.72 13.81 -6.29
C ILE A 64 1.10 15.11 -5.75
N ALA A 65 0.41 15.85 -6.62
CA ALA A 65 -0.30 17.07 -6.29
C ALA A 65 -1.57 17.19 -7.14
N LEU A 66 -2.59 16.38 -6.82
CA LEU A 66 -3.82 16.31 -7.59
C LEU A 66 -4.80 17.46 -7.27
N PRO A 67 -5.62 17.89 -8.24
CA PRO A 67 -6.80 18.71 -8.02
C PRO A 67 -7.77 18.08 -7.03
N ARG A 68 -8.66 18.88 -6.44
CA ARG A 68 -9.61 18.39 -5.41
C ARG A 68 -10.58 17.37 -6.00
N GLU A 69 -10.92 17.53 -7.26
CA GLU A 69 -11.91 16.77 -8.04
C GLU A 69 -11.40 15.38 -8.44
N GLN A 70 -10.08 15.17 -8.47
CA GLN A 70 -9.47 13.89 -8.86
C GLN A 70 -9.04 13.07 -7.65
N ALA A 71 -9.20 11.75 -7.71
CA ALA A 71 -8.81 10.84 -6.64
C ALA A 71 -7.87 9.76 -7.18
N LEU A 72 -6.92 9.34 -6.34
CA LEU A 72 -6.09 8.19 -6.64
C LEU A 72 -6.95 6.92 -6.56
N ARG A 73 -6.78 6.05 -7.55
CA ARG A 73 -7.41 4.74 -7.64
C ARG A 73 -6.32 3.74 -8.02
N ASP A 74 -6.57 2.47 -7.73
CA ASP A 74 -5.69 1.43 -8.21
C ASP A 74 -5.67 1.43 -9.74
N GLY A 75 -4.48 1.28 -10.32
CA GLY A 75 -4.27 1.37 -11.76
C GLY A 75 -4.35 2.78 -12.34
N ALA A 76 -4.45 3.85 -11.54
CA ALA A 76 -4.44 5.21 -12.07
C ALA A 76 -3.11 5.55 -12.74
N VAL A 77 -3.16 6.02 -13.99
CA VAL A 77 -1.98 6.48 -14.73
C VAL A 77 -1.74 7.95 -14.38
N LEU A 78 -0.57 8.27 -13.83
CA LEU A 78 -0.24 9.62 -13.37
C LEU A 78 0.75 10.37 -14.27
N PHE A 79 1.48 9.64 -15.11
CA PHE A 79 2.48 10.21 -16.01
C PHE A 79 2.62 9.34 -17.24
N HIS A 80 2.80 9.99 -18.38
CA HIS A 80 3.23 9.36 -19.62
C HIS A 80 3.87 10.41 -20.54
N ASP A 81 5.02 10.10 -21.15
CA ASP A 81 5.74 10.97 -22.10
C ASP A 81 6.17 10.27 -23.41
N GLY A 82 5.62 9.08 -23.68
CA GLY A 82 6.01 8.23 -24.80
C GLY A 82 7.17 7.28 -24.51
N GLN A 83 8.00 7.56 -23.51
CA GLN A 83 9.18 6.76 -23.13
C GLN A 83 9.08 6.14 -21.73
N LEU A 84 8.19 6.67 -20.90
CA LEU A 84 7.94 6.23 -19.54
C LEU A 84 6.43 6.32 -19.26
N ALA A 85 5.93 5.43 -18.41
CA ALA A 85 4.65 5.62 -17.75
C ALA A 85 4.79 5.33 -16.24
N ILE A 86 4.02 6.05 -15.43
CA ILE A 86 3.93 5.84 -13.98
C ILE A 86 2.49 5.53 -13.61
N VAL A 87 2.29 4.37 -12.99
CA VAL A 87 0.98 3.85 -12.61
C VAL A 87 0.90 3.65 -11.10
N VAL A 88 -0.23 4.01 -10.52
CA VAL A 88 -0.52 3.75 -9.11
C VAL A 88 -0.85 2.29 -8.93
N ARG A 89 -0.19 1.65 -7.96
CA ARG A 89 -0.69 0.44 -7.31
C ARG A 89 -1.15 0.84 -5.94
N ILE A 90 -2.46 0.73 -5.70
CA ILE A 90 -2.95 0.79 -4.32
C ILE A 90 -2.70 -0.59 -3.74
N ASP A 91 -1.61 -0.73 -2.99
CA ASP A 91 -1.27 -1.99 -2.36
C ASP A 91 -2.37 -2.35 -1.37
N GLY A 92 -2.88 -3.58 -1.53
CA GLY A 92 -3.89 -4.18 -0.67
C GLY A 92 -3.38 -4.33 0.76
N ALA A 93 -3.54 -3.25 1.52
CA ALA A 93 -3.45 -3.08 2.96
C ALA A 93 -2.21 -3.63 3.67
N ALA A 94 -1.53 -2.72 4.41
CA ALA A 94 -0.47 -3.07 5.35
C ALA A 94 -0.91 -4.25 6.22
N ARG A 95 0.03 -5.13 6.59
CA ARG A 95 -0.30 -6.33 7.37
C ARG A 95 0.34 -6.25 8.74
N MET A 96 -0.43 -6.61 9.77
CA MET A 96 0.09 -6.85 11.11
C MET A 96 0.12 -8.35 11.34
N ARG A 97 1.33 -8.90 11.42
CA ARG A 97 1.53 -10.33 11.64
C ARG A 97 1.52 -10.63 13.14
N LEU A 98 0.69 -11.58 13.53
CA LEU A 98 0.59 -12.09 14.88
C LEU A 98 1.02 -13.56 14.92
N ARG A 99 1.78 -13.92 15.96
CA ARG A 99 2.12 -15.30 16.28
C ARG A 99 1.47 -15.67 17.63
N PRO A 100 0.38 -16.47 17.64
CA PRO A 100 -0.18 -17.00 18.87
C PRO A 100 0.80 -17.97 19.55
N ALA A 101 0.84 -17.98 20.88
CA ALA A 101 1.70 -18.90 21.64
C ALA A 101 1.19 -20.36 21.57
N THR A 102 -0.13 -20.55 21.56
CA THR A 102 -0.78 -21.87 21.49
C THR A 102 -1.99 -21.89 20.55
N VAL A 103 -2.51 -23.09 20.28
CA VAL A 103 -3.78 -23.26 19.53
C VAL A 103 -4.96 -22.61 20.26
N SER A 104 -4.97 -22.62 21.60
CA SER A 104 -6.05 -21.96 22.36
C SER A 104 -5.99 -20.44 22.17
N ASP A 105 -4.79 -19.86 22.17
CA ASP A 105 -4.59 -18.44 21.90
C ASP A 105 -4.99 -18.09 20.47
N ALA A 106 -4.65 -18.94 19.49
CA ALA A 106 -5.06 -18.78 18.11
C ALA A 106 -6.59 -18.76 17.94
N MET A 107 -7.32 -19.63 18.66
CA MET A 107 -8.79 -19.62 18.63
C MET A 107 -9.37 -18.33 19.20
N ARG A 108 -8.81 -17.83 20.31
CA ARG A 108 -9.25 -16.57 20.94
C ARG A 108 -8.96 -15.36 20.07
N LEU A 109 -7.75 -15.29 19.51
CA LEU A 109 -7.35 -14.25 18.55
C LEU A 109 -8.22 -14.26 17.30
N GLY A 110 -8.46 -15.44 16.72
CA GLY A 110 -9.33 -15.59 15.56
C GLY A 110 -10.76 -15.13 15.85
N HIS A 111 -11.32 -15.54 17.00
CA HIS A 111 -12.63 -15.07 17.44
C HIS A 111 -12.67 -13.55 17.64
N TRP A 112 -11.66 -12.97 18.30
CA TRP A 112 -11.56 -11.53 18.54
C TRP A 112 -11.49 -10.72 17.25
N CYS A 113 -10.60 -11.11 16.33
CA CYS A 113 -10.47 -10.47 15.02
C CYS A 113 -11.76 -10.58 14.21
N GLY A 114 -12.43 -11.74 14.26
CA GLY A 114 -13.73 -11.94 13.63
C GLY A 114 -14.82 -11.04 14.21
N ASN A 115 -14.89 -10.91 15.54
CA ASN A 115 -15.85 -10.04 16.22
C ASN A 115 -15.63 -8.55 15.90
N LEU A 116 -14.39 -8.16 15.62
CA LEU A 116 -14.03 -6.81 15.18
C LEU A 116 -14.17 -6.60 13.66
N HIS A 117 -14.61 -7.63 12.92
CA HIS A 117 -14.71 -7.63 11.46
C HIS A 117 -13.39 -7.33 10.74
N TRP A 118 -12.26 -7.75 11.32
CA TRP A 118 -10.96 -7.61 10.67
C TRP A 118 -10.75 -8.71 9.62
N LYS A 119 -10.15 -8.33 8.49
CA LYS A 119 -9.71 -9.27 7.46
C LYS A 119 -8.42 -9.95 7.93
N VAL A 120 -8.41 -11.28 7.98
CA VAL A 120 -7.27 -12.07 8.45
C VAL A 120 -6.88 -13.13 7.41
N VAL A 121 -5.58 -13.28 7.17
CA VAL A 121 -4.99 -14.34 6.35
C VAL A 121 -4.19 -15.26 7.26
N PHE A 122 -4.43 -16.58 7.19
CA PHE A 122 -3.73 -17.55 8.02
C PHE A 122 -2.52 -18.14 7.28
N GLY A 123 -1.41 -18.25 7.99
CA GLY A 123 -0.20 -18.96 7.56
C GLY A 123 0.19 -20.03 8.58
N ASP A 124 1.32 -20.69 8.35
CA ASP A 124 1.82 -21.71 9.27
C ASP A 124 2.27 -21.07 10.60
N GLY A 125 1.51 -21.33 11.67
CA GLY A 125 1.76 -20.78 13.01
C GLY A 125 1.58 -19.26 13.16
N VAL A 126 1.06 -18.57 12.14
CA VAL A 126 0.92 -17.11 12.12
C VAL A 126 -0.41 -16.68 11.51
N MET A 127 -0.84 -15.46 11.82
CA MET A 127 -1.97 -14.81 11.16
C MET A 127 -1.63 -13.36 10.81
N ASP A 128 -1.98 -12.94 9.60
CA ASP A 128 -1.80 -11.58 9.12
C ASP A 128 -3.13 -10.84 9.14
N ILE A 129 -3.24 -9.79 9.96
CA ILE A 129 -4.36 -8.86 9.93
C ILE A 129 -4.12 -7.85 8.81
N ILE A 130 -5.08 -7.72 7.91
CA ILE A 130 -5.07 -6.74 6.83
C ILE A 130 -5.58 -5.40 7.39
N LEU A 131 -4.73 -4.39 7.41
CA LEU A 131 -4.99 -3.09 8.03
C LEU A 131 -5.71 -2.14 7.07
N ASP A 132 -6.86 -1.65 7.51
CA ASP A 132 -7.67 -0.60 6.89
C ASP A 132 -7.55 0.68 7.74
N GLY A 133 -6.35 1.28 7.72
CA GLY A 133 -6.01 2.47 8.49
C GLY A 133 -4.72 2.32 9.33
N PRO A 134 -4.46 3.28 10.24
CA PRO A 134 -3.26 3.29 11.08
C PRO A 134 -3.16 2.05 11.97
N SER A 135 -1.97 1.48 12.08
CA SER A 135 -1.69 0.27 12.87
C SER A 135 -2.04 0.46 14.36
N GLU A 136 -1.92 1.68 14.87
CA GLU A 136 -2.18 2.06 16.25
C GLU A 136 -3.61 1.71 16.67
N ARG A 137 -4.58 1.89 15.77
CA ARG A 137 -5.99 1.54 16.04
C ARG A 137 -6.16 0.04 16.30
N TYR A 138 -5.37 -0.79 15.62
CA TYR A 138 -5.40 -2.24 15.78
C TYR A 138 -4.66 -2.65 17.06
N LEU A 139 -3.49 -2.04 17.31
CA LEU A 139 -2.74 -2.24 18.55
C LEU A 139 -3.59 -1.93 19.78
N ASP A 140 -4.31 -0.80 19.78
CA ASP A 140 -5.18 -0.41 20.90
C ASP A 140 -6.26 -1.46 21.19
N ARG A 141 -6.86 -2.04 20.15
CA ARG A 141 -7.86 -3.11 20.29
C ARG A 141 -7.29 -4.47 20.67
N LEU A 142 -6.04 -4.75 20.31
CA LEU A 142 -5.34 -5.95 20.74
C LEU A 142 -4.92 -5.88 22.21
N ARG A 143 -4.72 -4.67 22.76
CA ARG A 143 -4.42 -4.51 24.20
C ARG A 143 -5.54 -5.01 25.09
N ASP A 144 -6.79 -4.88 24.65
CA ASP A 144 -7.97 -5.38 25.37
C ASP A 144 -7.96 -6.92 25.53
N LEU A 145 -7.12 -7.62 24.75
CA LEU A 145 -6.98 -9.08 24.80
C LEU A 145 -5.85 -9.55 25.73
N HIS A 146 -5.07 -8.63 26.32
CA HIS A 146 -4.00 -9.00 27.26
C HIS A 146 -4.55 -9.80 28.45
N GLY A 147 -3.91 -10.93 28.76
CA GLY A 147 -4.32 -11.84 29.83
C GLY A 147 -5.45 -12.80 29.45
N LEU A 148 -6.05 -12.65 28.27
CA LEU A 148 -7.01 -13.61 27.71
C LEU A 148 -6.38 -14.50 26.65
N ALA A 149 -5.38 -14.01 25.92
CA ALA A 149 -4.59 -14.78 24.95
C ALA A 149 -3.14 -14.29 24.93
N ASP A 150 -2.21 -15.23 24.76
CA ASP A 150 -0.78 -14.95 24.63
C ASP A 150 -0.35 -14.97 23.15
N PHE A 151 0.27 -13.89 22.68
CA PHE A 151 0.73 -13.74 21.31
C PHE A 151 1.84 -12.70 21.15
N GLU A 152 2.60 -12.84 20.07
CA GLU A 152 3.63 -11.90 19.65
C GLU A 152 3.16 -11.10 18.43
N ILE A 153 3.35 -9.78 18.45
CA ILE A 153 3.20 -8.94 17.25
C ILE A 153 4.56 -8.91 16.57
N MET A 154 4.64 -9.50 15.38
CA MET A 154 5.87 -9.53 14.62
C MET A 154 6.09 -8.19 13.93
N GLY A 155 7.34 -7.68 13.96
CA GLY A 155 7.71 -6.46 13.25
C GLY A 155 7.52 -6.58 11.74
N PRO A 156 7.44 -5.44 11.01
CA PRO A 156 7.41 -5.48 9.55
C PRO A 156 8.70 -6.14 9.04
N GLU A 157 8.57 -7.14 8.16
CA GLU A 157 9.68 -7.64 7.35
C GLU A 157 10.11 -6.59 6.32
#